data_AF-A0A6N6WI21-F1
#
_entry.id   AF-A0A6N6WI21-F1
#
_cell.length_a   1.000
_cell.length_b   1.000
_cell.length_c   1.000
_cell.angle_alpha   90.00
_cell.angle_beta   90.00
_cell.angle_gamma   90.00
#
_symmetry.space_group_name_H-M   'P 1'
#
loop_
_entity.id
_entity.type
_entity.pdbx_description
1 polymer ?
#
loop_
_entity_poly.entity_id
_entity_poly.type
_entity_poly.pdbx_seq_one_letter_code
_entity_poly.pdbx_strand_id
1 'polypeptide(L)'
;FKTVEKDMNLRVYWPSACPRCHLKERCSPSDYRRIRRWEHEQVLEVMQRRLDRKPDAMIIRRSTVEHVFGTLKHWMGATHFLTRTLGHVSTEMSLQVLAYNLKRVMNILGVAGMMKAMRMTAS
;
A
#
# COMPACT_ATOMS: atom_id res chain seq x y z
N PHE A 1 -13.84 -18.37 16.72
CA PHE A 1 -13.13 -19.41 15.95
C PHE A 1 -12.07 -18.78 15.07
N LYS A 2 -11.12 -19.56 14.53
CA LYS A 2 -10.10 -19.10 13.56
C LYS A 2 -10.52 -19.50 12.14
N THR A 3 -10.29 -18.64 11.16
CA THR A 3 -10.54 -18.93 9.73
C THR A 3 -9.48 -18.25 8.87
N VAL A 4 -9.25 -18.76 7.67
CA VAL A 4 -8.30 -18.19 6.70
C VAL A 4 -9.11 -17.67 5.51
N GLU A 5 -8.93 -16.41 5.19
CA GLU A 5 -9.53 -15.79 3.99
C GLU A 5 -8.49 -14.95 3.27
N LYS A 6 -8.33 -15.15 1.95
CA LYS A 6 -7.36 -14.41 1.11
C LYS A 6 -5.96 -14.38 1.73
N ASP A 7 -5.50 -15.54 2.20
CA ASP A 7 -4.21 -15.73 2.88
C ASP A 7 -4.02 -14.95 4.19
N MET A 8 -5.12 -14.47 4.79
CA MET A 8 -5.10 -13.81 6.10
C MET A 8 -5.73 -14.68 7.18
N ASN A 9 -5.00 -14.88 8.28
CA ASN A 9 -5.51 -15.53 9.48
C ASN A 9 -6.43 -14.59 10.26
N LEU A 10 -7.70 -14.96 10.38
CA LEU A 10 -8.72 -14.17 11.05
C LEU A 10 -9.18 -14.84 12.34
N ARG A 11 -9.32 -14.02 13.38
CA ARG A 11 -10.00 -14.40 14.62
C ARG A 11 -11.41 -13.82 14.59
N VAL A 12 -12.40 -14.71 14.66
CA VAL A 12 -13.82 -14.36 14.62
C VAL A 12 -14.43 -14.52 16.00
N TYR A 13 -15.06 -13.45 16.48
CA TYR A 13 -15.71 -13.36 17.79
C TYR A 13 -17.17 -12.97 17.62
N TRP A 14 -18.03 -13.42 18.52
CA TRP A 14 -19.41 -12.92 18.64
C TRP A 14 -19.84 -13.04 20.11
N PRO A 15 -20.58 -12.05 20.65
CA PRO A 15 -21.09 -12.14 22.01
C PRO A 15 -22.36 -12.98 22.07
N SER A 16 -22.48 -13.85 23.07
CA SER A 16 -23.71 -14.62 23.34
C SER A 16 -24.90 -13.71 23.70
N ALA A 17 -24.64 -12.49 24.16
CA ALA A 17 -25.65 -11.47 24.45
C ALA A 17 -26.27 -10.83 23.18
N CYS A 18 -25.74 -11.08 21.98
CA CYS A 18 -26.18 -10.40 20.75
C CYS A 18 -27.70 -10.48 20.48
N PRO A 19 -28.39 -11.63 20.67
CA PRO A 19 -29.82 -11.72 20.44
C PRO A 19 -30.67 -10.87 21.41
N ARG A 20 -30.15 -10.61 22.61
CA ARG A 20 -30.80 -9.81 23.66
C ARG A 20 -30.33 -8.35 23.69
N CYS A 21 -29.58 -7.92 22.68
CA CYS A 21 -29.03 -6.58 22.63
C CYS A 21 -30.14 -5.57 22.28
N HIS A 22 -30.33 -4.54 23.10
CA HIS A 22 -31.30 -3.46 22.84
C HIS A 22 -30.99 -2.65 21.57
N LEU A 23 -29.77 -2.75 21.02
CA LEU A 23 -29.36 -2.12 19.76
C LEU A 23 -29.55 -3.05 18.56
N LYS A 24 -30.10 -4.26 18.73
CA LYS A 24 -30.15 -5.31 17.70
C LYS A 24 -30.89 -4.84 16.44
N GLU A 25 -31.97 -4.08 16.60
CA GLU A 25 -32.74 -3.50 15.50
C GLU A 25 -31.92 -2.56 14.59
N ARG A 26 -30.89 -1.90 15.15
CA ARG A 26 -29.98 -1.02 14.42
C ARG A 26 -28.65 -1.69 14.05
N CYS A 27 -28.54 -3.00 14.26
CA CYS A 27 -27.30 -3.76 14.08
C CYS A 27 -27.31 -4.52 12.73
N SER A 28 -26.47 -5.55 12.61
CA SER A 28 -26.45 -6.45 11.45
C SER A 28 -27.68 -7.35 11.41
N PRO A 29 -28.20 -7.69 10.22
CA PRO A 29 -29.40 -8.53 10.05
C PRO A 29 -29.20 -9.98 10.52
N SER A 30 -27.97 -10.50 10.54
CA SER A 30 -27.67 -11.85 11.07
C SER A 30 -27.85 -11.92 12.57
N ASP A 31 -28.39 -13.02 13.10
CA ASP A 31 -28.65 -13.26 14.54
C ASP A 31 -27.53 -12.80 15.48
N TYR A 32 -26.28 -13.07 15.09
CA TYR A 32 -25.08 -12.66 15.82
C TYR A 32 -24.24 -11.68 15.03
N ARG A 33 -23.82 -10.59 15.70
CA ARG A 33 -22.78 -9.71 15.18
C ARG A 33 -21.43 -10.41 15.29
N ARG A 34 -20.92 -10.87 14.16
CA ARG A 34 -19.58 -11.46 14.05
C ARG A 34 -18.56 -10.35 13.82
N ILE A 35 -17.60 -10.24 14.74
CA ILE A 35 -16.46 -9.34 14.64
C ILE A 35 -15.28 -10.17 14.13
N ARG A 36 -14.73 -9.74 13.00
CA ARG A 36 -13.57 -10.37 12.36
C ARG A 36 -12.37 -9.47 12.59
N ARG A 37 -11.32 -10.01 13.19
CA ARG A 37 -10.06 -9.28 13.45
C ARG A 37 -8.92 -10.04 12.84
N TRP A 38 -8.09 -9.36 12.06
CA TRP A 38 -6.87 -9.96 11.54
C TRP A 38 -5.90 -10.26 12.67
N GLU A 39 -5.12 -11.33 12.55
CA GLU A 39 -4.15 -11.72 13.58
C GLU A 39 -3.20 -10.58 13.93
N HIS A 40 -2.80 -9.78 12.93
CA HIS A 40 -1.88 -8.65 13.04
C HIS A 40 -2.56 -7.28 12.94
N GLU A 41 -3.84 -7.18 13.34
CA GLU A 41 -4.58 -5.90 13.35
C GLU A 41 -3.82 -4.76 14.05
N GLN A 42 -2.99 -5.08 15.05
CA GLN A 42 -2.18 -4.09 15.76
C GLN A 42 -1.24 -3.32 14.81
N VAL A 43 -0.79 -3.92 13.71
CA VAL A 43 0.02 -3.25 12.68
C VAL A 43 -0.79 -2.13 12.01
N LEU A 44 -2.05 -2.40 11.69
CA LEU A 44 -2.97 -1.41 11.12
C LEU A 44 -3.30 -0.32 12.15
N GLU A 45 -3.53 -0.67 13.41
CA GLU A 45 -3.78 0.30 14.50
C GLU A 45 -2.56 1.21 14.76
N VAL A 46 -1.34 0.68 14.66
CA VAL A 46 -0.11 1.49 14.74
C VAL A 46 0.00 2.44 13.55
N MET A 47 -0.28 1.94 12.33
CA MET A 47 -0.29 2.76 11.12
C MET A 47 -1.33 3.87 11.20
N GLN A 48 -2.55 3.57 11.64
CA GLN A 48 -3.62 4.54 11.84
C GLN A 48 -3.21 5.62 12.84
N ARG A 49 -2.69 5.24 14.01
CA ARG A 49 -2.17 6.20 15.01
C ARG A 49 -1.08 7.12 14.47
N ARG A 50 -0.25 6.64 13.54
CA ARG A 50 0.77 7.49 12.88
C ARG A 50 0.14 8.48 11.91
N LEU A 51 -0.90 8.07 11.18
CA LEU A 51 -1.66 8.96 10.30
C LEU A 51 -2.47 9.99 11.08
N ASP A 52 -3.09 9.61 12.19
CA ASP A 52 -3.87 10.54 13.03
C ASP A 52 -2.98 11.66 13.61
N ARG A 53 -1.70 11.35 13.88
CA ARG A 53 -0.69 12.33 14.32
C ARG A 53 -0.16 13.22 13.19
N LYS A 54 -0.42 12.88 11.93
CA LYS A 54 0.03 13.61 10.73
C LYS A 54 -1.11 13.70 9.71
N PRO A 55 -2.13 14.54 9.98
CA PRO A 55 -3.36 14.58 9.17
C PRO A 55 -3.12 14.98 7.70
N ASP A 56 -2.01 15.66 7.43
CA ASP A 56 -1.56 16.10 6.11
C ASP A 56 -0.75 15.03 5.34
N ALA A 57 -0.31 13.95 5.99
CA ALA A 57 0.62 12.98 5.40
C ALA A 57 0.10 12.37 4.09
N MET A 58 -1.19 12.06 4.00
CA MET A 58 -1.79 11.51 2.79
C MET A 58 -1.92 12.54 1.67
N ILE A 59 -2.12 13.82 2.01
CA ILE A 59 -2.17 14.92 1.04
C ILE A 59 -0.77 15.15 0.46
N ILE A 60 0.25 15.25 1.32
CA ILE A 60 1.65 15.41 0.90
C ILE A 60 2.09 14.23 0.05
N ARG A 61 1.76 13.00 0.47
CA ARG A 61 2.05 11.79 -0.31
C ARG A 61 1.43 11.90 -1.70
N ARG A 62 0.14 12.25 -1.78
CA ARG A 62 -0.56 12.42 -3.05
C ARG A 62 0.16 13.43 -3.95
N SER A 63 0.41 14.63 -3.47
CA SER A 63 1.09 15.68 -4.24
C SER A 63 2.50 15.29 -4.69
N THR A 64 3.22 14.51 -3.87
CA THR A 64 4.59 14.07 -4.19
C THR A 64 4.59 12.95 -5.24
N VAL A 65 3.66 11.99 -5.15
CA VAL A 65 3.65 10.82 -6.05
C VAL A 65 2.90 11.06 -7.36
N GLU A 66 1.91 11.95 -7.38
CA GLU A 66 1.14 12.25 -8.60
C GLU A 66 2.05 12.68 -9.75
N HIS A 67 3.02 13.55 -9.49
CA HIS A 67 3.99 13.97 -10.49
C HIS A 67 4.87 12.81 -11.01
N VAL A 68 5.26 11.89 -10.12
CA VAL A 68 6.02 10.68 -10.49
C VAL A 68 5.20 9.83 -11.44
N PHE A 69 3.94 9.55 -11.09
CA PHE A 69 3.03 8.77 -11.94
C PHE A 69 2.75 9.47 -13.27
N GLY A 70 2.59 10.79 -13.28
CA GLY A 70 2.44 11.56 -14.52
C GLY A 70 3.65 11.43 -15.43
N THR A 71 4.86 11.53 -14.88
CA THR A 71 6.11 11.38 -15.64
C THR A 71 6.24 9.97 -16.21
N LEU A 72 6.01 8.94 -15.38
CA LEU A 72 6.08 7.54 -15.82
C LEU A 72 5.08 7.24 -16.93
N LYS A 73 3.82 7.65 -16.76
CA LYS A 73 2.78 7.48 -17.80
C LYS A 73 3.14 8.21 -19.09
N HIS A 74 3.70 9.42 -18.99
CA HIS A 74 4.14 10.17 -20.16
C HIS A 74 5.28 9.43 -20.91
N TRP A 75 6.26 8.87 -20.19
CA TRP A 75 7.35 8.10 -20.80
C TRP A 75 6.90 6.78 -21.42
N MET A 76 5.90 6.14 -20.83
CA MET A 76 5.30 4.90 -21.37
C MET A 76 4.59 5.15 -22.72
N GLY A 77 4.19 6.39 -23.02
CA GLY A 77 3.55 6.75 -24.29
C GLY A 77 2.11 6.24 -24.40
N ALA A 78 1.61 6.12 -25.63
CA ALA A 78 0.23 5.70 -25.91
C ALA A 78 -0.03 4.21 -25.61
N THR A 79 1.00 3.37 -25.58
CA THR A 79 0.92 1.94 -25.28
C THR A 79 1.35 1.69 -23.84
N HIS A 80 0.45 1.17 -23.01
CA HIS A 80 0.72 1.01 -21.57
C HIS A 80 1.85 0.02 -21.28
N PHE A 81 1.81 -1.16 -21.88
CA PHE A 81 2.82 -2.19 -21.65
C PHE A 81 3.09 -2.94 -22.94
N LEU A 82 4.36 -3.25 -23.20
CA LEU A 82 4.79 -4.06 -24.34
C LEU A 82 4.61 -5.56 -24.07
N THR A 83 4.59 -5.93 -22.80
CA THR A 83 4.49 -7.32 -22.36
C THR A 83 3.06 -7.72 -21.98
N ARG A 84 2.79 -9.04 -21.99
CA ARG A 84 1.53 -9.64 -21.54
C ARG A 84 1.77 -10.47 -20.29
N THR A 85 0.71 -10.65 -19.49
CA THR A 85 0.67 -11.32 -18.17
C THR A 85 1.26 -10.49 -17.01
N LEU A 86 0.72 -10.69 -15.80
CA LEU A 86 1.04 -9.86 -14.63
C LEU A 86 2.53 -9.90 -14.27
N GLY A 87 3.18 -11.06 -14.41
CA GLY A 87 4.61 -11.21 -14.10
C GLY A 87 5.49 -10.32 -14.98
N HIS A 88 5.30 -10.37 -16.30
CA HIS A 88 6.09 -9.56 -17.22
C HIS A 88 5.75 -8.07 -17.13
N VAL A 89 4.47 -7.73 -16.99
CA VAL A 89 4.02 -6.34 -16.78
C VAL A 89 4.61 -5.74 -15.51
N SER A 90 4.71 -6.52 -14.43
CA SER A 90 5.35 -6.10 -13.19
C SER A 90 6.84 -5.80 -13.37
N THR A 91 7.55 -6.64 -14.14
CA THR A 91 8.96 -6.41 -14.50
C THR A 91 9.13 -5.14 -15.31
N GLU A 92 8.28 -4.93 -16.32
CA GLU A 92 8.29 -3.72 -17.16
C GLU A 92 8.05 -2.45 -16.33
N MET A 93 7.05 -2.47 -15.45
CA MET A 93 6.79 -1.37 -14.52
C MET A 93 7.97 -1.12 -13.58
N SER A 94 8.61 -2.17 -13.08
CA SER A 94 9.78 -2.08 -12.19
C SER A 94 10.97 -1.41 -12.89
N LEU A 95 11.21 -1.74 -14.16
CA LEU A 95 12.25 -1.11 -14.97
C LEU A 95 11.96 0.38 -15.22
N GLN A 96 10.70 0.74 -15.51
CA GLN A 96 10.30 2.14 -15.68
C GLN A 96 10.52 2.95 -14.39
N VAL A 97 10.13 2.41 -13.24
CA VAL A 97 10.36 3.04 -11.93
C VAL A 97 11.85 3.18 -11.64
N LEU A 98 12.66 2.16 -11.94
CA LEU A 98 14.11 2.21 -11.77
C LEU A 98 14.72 3.31 -12.65
N ALA A 99 14.37 3.37 -13.93
CA ALA A 99 14.86 4.40 -14.85
C ALA A 99 14.48 5.81 -14.37
N TYR A 100 13.25 6.01 -13.90
CA TYR A 100 12.82 7.28 -13.30
C TYR A 100 13.66 7.64 -12.07
N ASN A 101 13.85 6.71 -11.15
CA ASN A 101 14.63 6.94 -9.93
C ASN A 101 16.08 7.31 -10.26
N LEU A 102 16.71 6.59 -11.20
CA LEU A 102 18.07 6.91 -11.65
C LEU A 102 18.14 8.31 -12.27
N LYS A 103 17.20 8.66 -13.16
CA LYS A 103 17.14 10.01 -13.75
C LYS A 103 16.97 11.08 -12.69
N ARG A 104 16.11 10.84 -11.69
CA ARG A 104 15.87 11.78 -10.59
C ARG A 104 17.12 11.96 -9.72
N VAL A 105 17.82 10.88 -9.37
CA VAL A 105 19.07 10.95 -8.60
C VAL A 105 20.15 11.68 -9.38
N MET A 106 20.30 11.40 -10.69
CA MET A 106 21.22 12.13 -11.55
C MET A 106 20.91 13.63 -11.60
N ASN A 107 19.63 14.01 -11.63
CA ASN A 107 19.24 15.42 -11.61
C ASN A 107 19.52 16.12 -10.26
N ILE A 108 19.47 15.38 -9.14
CA ILE A 108 19.69 15.95 -7.80
C ILE A 108 21.18 16.01 -7.45
N LEU A 109 21.93 14.94 -7.71
CA LEU A 109 23.33 14.78 -7.29
C LEU A 109 24.35 15.05 -8.41
N GLY A 110 23.90 15.11 -9.67
CA GLY A 110 24.76 15.00 -10.83
C GLY A 110 25.27 13.57 -11.05
N VAL A 111 25.78 13.29 -12.26
CA VAL A 111 26.28 11.95 -12.63
C VAL A 111 27.48 11.54 -11.76
N ALA A 112 28.42 12.44 -11.52
CA ALA A 112 29.60 12.15 -10.69
C ALA A 112 29.22 11.84 -9.24
N GLY A 113 28.27 12.59 -8.66
CA GLY A 113 27.76 12.37 -7.31
C GLY A 113 27.05 11.02 -7.19
N MET A 114 26.23 10.66 -8.17
CA MET A 114 25.57 9.35 -8.21
C MET A 114 26.60 8.20 -8.25
N MET A 115 27.59 8.27 -9.15
CA MET A 115 28.60 7.22 -9.29
C MET A 115 29.43 7.03 -8.02
N LYS A 116 29.75 8.13 -7.33
CA LYS A 116 30.43 8.07 -6.04
C LYS A 116 29.57 7.36 -4.99
N ALA A 117 28.31 7.73 -4.86
CA ALA A 117 27.38 7.11 -3.91
C ALA A 117 27.22 5.60 -4.15
N MET A 118 27.06 5.18 -5.41
CA MET A 118 26.92 3.76 -5.77
C MET A 118 28.15 2.93 -5.40
N ARG A 119 29.37 3.48 -5.57
CA ARG A 119 30.61 2.79 -5.19
C ARG A 119 30.72 2.62 -3.67
N MET A 120 30.28 3.62 -2.91
CA MET A 120 30.30 3.57 -1.43
C MET A 120 29.30 2.56 -0.86
N THR A 121 28.16 2.34 -1.51
CA THR A 121 27.16 1.34 -1.07
C THR A 121 27.51 -0.09 -1.42
N ALA A 122 28.46 -0.30 -2.35
CA ALA A 122 28.94 -1.62 -2.76
C ALA A 122 30.16 -2.09 -1.94
N SER A 123 30.64 -1.26 -1.01
CA SER A 123 31.71 -1.55 -0.06
C SER A 123 31.12 -1.88 1.31
#